data_AF-W4MF38-F1
#
_entry.id   AF-W4MF38-F1
#
_cell.length_a   1.000
_cell.length_b   1.000
_cell.length_c   1.000
_cell.angle_alpha   90.00
_cell.angle_beta   90.00
_cell.angle_gamma   90.00
#
_symmetry.space_group_name_H-M   'P 1'
#
loop_
_entity.id
_entity.type
_entity.pdbx_description
1 polymer ?
#
loop_
_entity_poly.entity_id
_entity_poly.type
_entity_poly.pdbx_seq_one_letter_code
_entity_poly.pdbx_strand_id
1 'polypeptide(L)'
;QPPRLHSFVHTCSPIEVRRLTSQLRFFRFLLSVEKAPRDELIAGVIRAAYTVRDGERSFLVHAGKELVRLIGDDYEMLSSILHRIQD
;
A
#
# COMPACT_ATOMS: atom_id res chain seq x y z
N GLN A 1 -26.51 -14.20 -11.16
CA GLN A 1 -25.47 -14.53 -12.15
C GLN A 1 -24.43 -13.43 -12.10
N PRO A 2 -23.13 -13.68 -11.83
CA PRO A 2 -22.15 -12.61 -11.85
C PRO A 2 -21.86 -12.19 -13.31
N PRO A 3 -21.51 -10.91 -13.58
CA PRO A 3 -21.23 -10.45 -14.93
C PRO A 3 -19.95 -11.10 -15.46
N ARG A 4 -19.97 -11.52 -16.73
CA ARG A 4 -18.80 -12.05 -17.45
C ARG A 4 -17.87 -10.90 -17.86
N LEU A 5 -17.12 -10.34 -16.91
CA LEU A 5 -16.11 -9.34 -17.25
C LEU A 5 -14.78 -10.04 -17.56
N HIS A 6 -14.55 -10.34 -18.83
CA HIS A 6 -13.24 -10.74 -19.37
C HIS A 6 -12.31 -9.52 -19.50
N SER A 7 -12.18 -8.72 -18.45
CA SER A 7 -11.21 -7.63 -18.44
C SER A 7 -9.85 -8.21 -18.11
N PHE A 8 -8.93 -8.19 -19.08
CA PHE A 8 -7.54 -8.52 -18.85
C PHE A 8 -6.97 -7.55 -17.81
N VAL A 9 -6.30 -8.10 -16.79
CA VAL A 9 -5.56 -7.32 -15.81
C VAL A 9 -4.14 -7.21 -16.32
N HIS A 10 -3.63 -5.98 -16.38
CA HIS A 10 -2.27 -5.70 -16.79
C HIS A 10 -1.49 -5.18 -15.59
N THR A 11 -0.20 -5.47 -15.54
CA THR A 11 0.69 -4.88 -14.55
C THR A 11 0.84 -3.38 -14.79
N CYS A 12 0.78 -2.59 -13.72
CA CYS A 12 1.08 -1.16 -13.83
C CYS A 12 2.55 -0.97 -14.21
N SER A 13 2.81 -0.07 -15.16
CA SER A 13 4.15 0.43 -15.44
C SER A 13 4.71 1.22 -14.23
N PRO A 14 6.04 1.42 -14.14
CA PRO A 14 6.64 2.22 -13.06
C PRO A 14 6.05 3.63 -12.93
N ILE A 15 5.70 4.26 -14.07
CA ILE A 15 5.07 5.58 -14.11
C ILE A 15 3.67 5.53 -13.50
N GLU A 16 2.88 4.52 -13.83
CA GLU A 16 1.54 4.32 -13.27
C GLU A 16 1.59 4.02 -11.78
N VAL A 17 2.54 3.18 -11.33
CA VAL A 17 2.76 2.93 -9.91
C VAL A 17 3.08 4.24 -9.20
N ARG A 18 4.03 5.04 -9.72
CA ARG A 18 4.38 6.34 -9.15
C ARG A 18 3.17 7.28 -9.09
N ARG A 19 2.38 7.37 -10.16
CA ARG A 19 1.18 8.21 -10.22
C ARG A 19 0.11 7.76 -9.22
N LEU A 20 -0.21 6.47 -9.17
CA LEU A 20 -1.21 5.91 -8.26
C LEU A 20 -0.83 6.13 -6.80
N THR A 21 0.46 5.98 -6.49
CA THR A 21 1.00 6.11 -5.13
C THR A 21 1.42 7.54 -4.78
N SER A 22 1.11 8.52 -5.62
CA SER A 22 1.28 9.95 -5.29
C SER A 22 0.29 10.43 -4.22
N GLN A 23 -0.81 9.71 -4.05
CA GLN A 23 -1.79 9.93 -2.98
C GLN A 23 -2.10 8.59 -2.31
N LEU A 24 -1.98 8.52 -0.98
CA LEU A 24 -2.12 7.27 -0.22
C LEU A 24 -3.53 7.07 0.37
N ARG A 25 -4.51 7.83 -0.14
CA ARG A 25 -5.90 7.75 0.33
C ARG A 25 -6.51 6.36 0.21
N PHE A 26 -6.00 5.55 -0.71
CA PHE A 26 -6.45 4.18 -0.97
C PHE A 26 -6.01 3.17 0.10
N PHE A 27 -5.08 3.52 1.00
CA PHE A 27 -4.74 2.68 2.16
C PHE A 27 -5.96 2.32 2.99
N ARG A 28 -6.96 3.21 3.09
CA ARG A 28 -8.23 2.91 3.76
C ARG A 28 -8.93 1.68 3.17
N PHE A 29 -8.86 1.50 1.84
CA PHE A 29 -9.46 0.36 1.17
C PHE A 29 -8.68 -0.91 1.44
N LEU A 30 -7.35 -0.83 1.45
CA LEU A 30 -6.48 -1.97 1.78
C LEU A 30 -6.67 -2.43 3.23
N LEU A 31 -6.85 -1.50 4.16
CA LEU A 31 -7.13 -1.78 5.57
C LEU A 31 -8.51 -2.44 5.79
N SER A 32 -9.44 -2.27 4.85
CA SER A 32 -10.76 -2.91 4.88
C SER A 32 -10.82 -4.28 4.20
N VAL A 33 -9.71 -4.78 3.62
CA VAL A 33 -9.69 -6.10 2.98
C VAL A 33 -9.64 -7.20 4.04
N GLU A 34 -10.67 -8.05 4.10
CA GLU A 34 -10.71 -9.16 5.07
C GLU A 34 -10.11 -10.47 4.55
N LYS A 35 -10.01 -10.63 3.22
CA LYS A 35 -9.61 -11.90 2.57
C LYS A 35 -8.10 -12.01 2.28
N ALA A 36 -7.28 -11.12 2.85
CA ALA A 36 -5.84 -11.12 2.66
C ALA A 36 -5.12 -10.56 3.90
N PRO A 37 -3.85 -10.91 4.14
CA PRO A 37 -3.04 -10.26 5.17
C PRO A 37 -2.87 -8.77 4.86
N ARG A 38 -3.63 -7.94 5.58
CA ARG A 38 -3.73 -6.49 5.33
C ARG A 38 -2.38 -5.78 5.50
N ASP A 39 -1.63 -6.20 6.52
CA ASP A 39 -0.31 -5.71 6.84
C ASP A 39 0.69 -5.99 5.72
N GLU A 40 0.69 -7.22 5.19
CA GLU A 40 1.52 -7.63 4.07
C GLU A 40 1.17 -6.88 2.78
N LEU A 41 -0.13 -6.73 2.51
CA LEU A 41 -0.62 -6.03 1.33
C LEU A 41 -0.17 -4.57 1.33
N ILE A 42 -0.30 -3.89 2.46
CA ILE A 42 0.12 -2.49 2.62
C ILE A 42 1.65 -2.37 2.52
N ALA A 43 2.39 -3.23 3.22
CA ALA A 43 3.85 -3.23 3.16
C ALA A 43 4.36 -3.47 1.73
N GLY A 44 3.79 -4.43 1.01
CA GLY A 44 4.13 -4.72 -0.39
C GLY A 44 3.86 -3.54 -1.33
N VAL A 45 2.74 -2.85 -1.16
CA VAL A 45 2.44 -1.62 -1.92
C VAL A 45 3.47 -0.53 -1.64
N ILE A 46 3.84 -0.33 -0.37
CA ILE A 46 4.82 0.69 0.03
C ILE A 46 6.20 0.35 -0.55
N ARG A 47 6.65 -0.91 -0.47
CA ARG A 47 7.91 -1.35 -1.08
C ARG A 47 7.91 -1.13 -2.59
N ALA A 48 6.86 -1.54 -3.29
CA ALA A 48 6.76 -1.32 -4.74
C ALA A 48 6.82 0.17 -5.12
N ALA A 49 6.12 1.02 -4.36
CA ALA A 49 6.11 2.46 -4.56
C ALA A 49 7.46 3.13 -4.24
N TYR A 50 8.16 2.64 -3.22
CA TYR A 50 9.48 3.10 -2.81
C TYR A 50 10.55 2.74 -3.85
N THR A 51 10.49 1.52 -4.40
CA THR A 51 11.41 1.06 -5.45
C THR A 51 11.31 1.90 -6.71
N VAL A 52 10.09 2.17 -7.22
CA VAL A 52 9.93 3.02 -8.43
C VAL A 52 10.29 4.49 -8.19
N ARG A 53 10.56 4.87 -6.93
CA ARG A 53 11.02 6.19 -6.48
C ARG A 53 12.51 6.24 -6.17
N ASP A 54 13.27 5.21 -6.55
CA ASP A 54 14.72 5.17 -6.35
C ASP A 54 15.12 5.35 -4.87
N GLY A 55 14.29 4.84 -3.96
CA GLY A 55 14.56 4.88 -2.53
C GLY A 55 14.31 6.25 -1.88
N GLU A 56 13.43 7.08 -2.43
CA GLU A 56 13.10 8.39 -1.87
C GLU A 56 12.52 8.30 -0.44
N ARG A 57 13.34 8.61 0.58
CA ARG A 57 12.94 8.49 1.99
C ARG A 57 11.75 9.37 2.37
N SER A 58 11.55 10.50 1.68
CA SER A 58 10.41 11.41 1.89
C SER A 58 9.07 10.67 1.72
N PHE A 59 9.00 9.73 0.77
CA PHE A 59 7.83 8.91 0.50
C PHE A 59 7.53 7.98 1.69
N LEU A 60 8.53 7.31 2.25
CA LEU A 60 8.34 6.45 3.42
C LEU A 60 7.83 7.23 4.63
N VAL A 61 8.36 8.44 4.86
CA VAL A 61 7.88 9.31 5.94
C VAL A 61 6.43 9.72 5.70
N HIS A 62 6.06 10.07 4.46
CA HIS A 62 4.67 10.39 4.12
C HIS A 62 3.74 9.19 4.32
N ALA A 63 4.14 8.00 3.86
CA ALA A 63 3.38 6.76 4.02
C ALA A 63 3.18 6.40 5.48
N GLY A 64 4.24 6.45 6.30
CA GLY A 64 4.15 6.19 7.73
C GLY A 64 3.20 7.14 8.45
N LYS A 65 3.23 8.44 8.13
CA LYS A 65 2.29 9.42 8.70
C LYS A 65 0.83 9.12 8.34
N GLU A 66 0.56 8.74 7.09
CA GLU A 66 -0.80 8.35 6.70
C GLU A 66 -1.25 7.05 7.39
N LEU A 67 -0.36 6.08 7.59
CA LEU A 67 -0.69 4.85 8.32
C LEU A 67 -1.05 5.13 9.78
N VAL A 68 -0.24 5.92 10.49
CA VAL A 68 -0.54 6.34 11.87
C VAL A 68 -1.90 7.01 11.95
N ARG A 69 -2.20 7.90 11.00
CA ARG A 69 -3.50 8.61 10.94
C ARG A 69 -4.68 7.68 10.66
N LEU A 70 -4.49 6.61 9.90
CA LEU A 70 -5.55 5.68 9.49
C LEU A 70 -5.78 4.53 10.47
N ILE A 71 -4.71 4.00 11.05
CA ILE A 71 -4.75 2.85 11.96
C ILE A 71 -5.12 3.29 13.38
N GLY A 72 -4.80 4.54 13.76
CA GLY A 72 -5.14 5.06 15.08
C GLY A 72 -4.39 4.29 16.17
N ASP A 73 -5.13 3.68 17.10
CA ASP A 73 -4.58 3.06 18.32
C ASP A 73 -4.19 1.58 18.14
N ASP A 74 -4.39 0.99 16.96
CA ASP A 74 -3.95 -0.40 16.67
C ASP A 74 -2.44 -0.46 16.39
N TYR A 75 -1.67 -0.39 17.48
CA TYR A 75 -0.21 -0.37 17.45
C TYR A 75 0.38 -1.68 16.93
N GLU A 76 -0.27 -2.82 17.17
CA GLU A 76 0.19 -4.12 16.69
C GLU A 76 0.19 -4.17 15.16
N MET A 77 -0.90 -3.72 14.53
CA MET A 77 -0.99 -3.64 13.08
C MET A 77 0.03 -2.67 12.49
N LEU A 78 0.18 -1.48 13.09
CA LEU A 78 1.17 -0.50 12.64
C LEU A 78 2.59 -1.06 12.71
N SER A 79 2.94 -1.69 13.83
CA SER A 79 4.26 -2.31 14.05
C SER A 79 4.54 -3.40 13.03
N SER A 80 3.56 -4.29 12.77
CA SER A 80 3.68 -5.36 11.76
C SER A 80 3.98 -4.78 10.36
N ILE A 81 3.26 -3.75 9.94
CA ILE A 81 3.49 -3.11 8.64
C ILE A 81 4.89 -2.49 8.56
N LEU A 82 5.30 -1.74 9.58
CA LEU A 82 6.59 -1.06 9.60
C LEU A 82 7.75 -2.05 9.55
N HIS A 83 7.67 -3.16 10.27
CA HIS A 83 8.67 -4.22 10.24
C HIS A 83 8.77 -4.82 8.83
N ARG A 84 7.63 -5.18 8.23
CA ARG A 84 7.58 -5.75 6.88
C ARG A 84 8.08 -4.80 5.79
N ILE A 85 8.02 -3.48 5.98
CA ILE A 85 8.59 -2.54 4.99
C ILE A 85 10.13 -2.64 4.93
N GLN A 86 10.78 -3.09 6.01
CA GLN A 86 12.22 -3.25 6.10
C GLN A 86 12.72 -4.56 5.46
N ASP A 87 11.83 -5.55 5.33
CA ASP A 87 12.07 -6.84 4.65
C ASP A 87 12.11 -6.70 3.12
#